data_AF-A0A6G1GF93-F1
#
_entry.id   AF-A0A6G1GF93-F1
#
_cell.length_a   1.000
_cell.length_b   1.000
_cell.length_c   1.000
_cell.angle_alpha   90.00
_cell.angle_beta   90.00
_cell.angle_gamma   90.00
#
_symmetry.space_group_name_H-M   'P 1'
#
loop_
_entity.id
_entity.type
_entity.pdbx_description
1 polymer ?
#
loop_
_entity_poly.entity_id
_entity_poly.type
_entity_poly.pdbx_seq_one_letter_code
_entity_poly.pdbx_strand_id
1 'polypeptide(L)'
;MPSSTPIRVAQVVGLTTAAFFAGQSAATTYILCPSIMEAPAPLLAKQWRSAWTKGRAIGPPLVVGLTATFGFLAFHEYSIITPYSSCVPFGLLAGAAALMISIVPFTVLVIGPTNRALARKAEEADTLASLMDVVMEKESNTHWLVDRWATLNLVRAGILGLSAVLAAWGVVGY
;
A
#
# COMPACT_ATOMS: atom_id res chain seq x y z
N MET A 1 -5.37 32.92 -8.89
CA MET A 1 -3.96 33.25 -9.22
C MET A 1 -3.27 31.98 -9.69
N PRO A 2 -2.30 32.03 -10.63
CA PRO A 2 -1.59 30.82 -11.06
C PRO A 2 -0.88 30.19 -9.85
N SER A 3 -1.01 28.88 -9.68
CA SER A 3 -0.31 28.14 -8.62
C SER A 3 1.20 28.33 -8.77
N SER A 4 1.86 28.62 -7.64
CA SER A 4 3.31 28.85 -7.59
C SER A 4 4.05 27.57 -7.99
N THR A 5 5.27 27.70 -8.53
CA THR A 5 6.09 26.57 -8.98
C THR A 5 6.20 25.45 -7.93
N PRO A 6 6.40 25.72 -6.63
CA PRO A 6 6.44 24.68 -5.60
C PRO A 6 5.14 23.87 -5.47
N ILE A 7 3.99 24.52 -5.61
CA ILE A 7 2.67 23.86 -5.55
C ILE A 7 2.52 22.89 -6.72
N ARG A 8 2.86 23.33 -7.93
CA ARG A 8 2.80 22.48 -9.13
C ARG A 8 3.72 21.27 -9.01
N VAL A 9 4.92 21.46 -8.47
CA VAL A 9 5.85 20.35 -8.21
C VAL A 9 5.25 19.37 -7.20
N ALA A 10 4.70 19.86 -6.08
CA ALA A 10 4.05 19.02 -5.08
C ALA A 10 2.85 18.24 -5.66
N GLN A 11 2.04 18.88 -6.51
CA GLN A 11 0.93 18.24 -7.22
C GLN A 11 1.43 17.12 -8.14
N VAL A 12 2.35 17.41 -9.05
CA VAL A 12 2.84 16.44 -10.04
C VAL A 12 3.55 15.27 -9.37
N VAL A 13 4.46 15.55 -8.44
CA VAL A 13 5.21 14.51 -7.73
C VAL A 13 4.26 13.69 -6.85
N GLY A 14 3.40 14.35 -6.07
CA GLY A 14 2.46 13.67 -5.18
C GLY A 14 1.51 12.74 -5.92
N LEU A 15 0.90 13.20 -7.03
CA LEU A 15 -0.01 12.40 -7.84
C LEU A 15 0.70 11.23 -8.52
N THR A 16 1.87 11.47 -9.10
CA THR A 16 2.65 10.41 -9.77
C THR A 16 3.08 9.35 -8.77
N THR A 17 3.58 9.75 -7.60
CA THR A 17 4.01 8.84 -6.54
C THR A 17 2.83 8.07 -5.95
N ALA A 18 1.66 8.69 -5.76
CA ALA A 18 0.48 8.01 -5.26
C ALA A 18 -0.07 6.99 -6.26
N ALA A 19 -0.15 7.34 -7.54
CA ALA A 19 -0.53 6.42 -8.60
C ALA A 19 0.44 5.24 -8.72
N PHE A 20 1.75 5.51 -8.67
CA PHE A 20 2.77 4.47 -8.62
C PHE A 20 2.58 3.53 -7.43
N PHE A 21 2.35 4.09 -6.23
CA PHE A 21 2.24 3.27 -5.02
C PHE A 21 0.96 2.41 -5.00
N ALA A 22 -0.17 2.98 -5.43
CA ALA A 22 -1.41 2.23 -5.63
C ALA A 22 -1.23 1.11 -6.66
N GLY A 23 -0.62 1.42 -7.80
CA GLY A 23 -0.33 0.47 -8.87
C GLY A 23 0.59 -0.66 -8.41
N GLN A 24 1.67 -0.34 -7.70
CA GLN A 24 2.58 -1.33 -7.12
C GLN A 24 1.84 -2.27 -6.15
N SER A 25 1.00 -1.70 -5.27
CA SER A 25 0.22 -2.50 -4.32
C SER A 25 -0.77 -3.42 -5.04
N ALA A 26 -1.45 -2.93 -6.08
CA ALA A 26 -2.37 -3.73 -6.89
C ALA A 26 -1.64 -4.83 -7.68
N ALA A 27 -0.52 -4.49 -8.35
CA ALA A 27 0.29 -5.44 -9.09
C ALA A 27 0.81 -6.58 -8.20
N THR A 28 1.09 -6.29 -6.93
CA THR A 28 1.48 -7.32 -5.96
C THR A 28 0.37 -8.38 -5.78
N THR A 29 -0.90 -7.97 -5.75
CA THR A 29 -2.02 -8.91 -5.67
C THR A 29 -2.34 -9.57 -7.01
N TYR A 30 -2.36 -8.83 -8.12
CA TYR A 30 -2.84 -9.35 -9.41
C TYR A 30 -1.79 -10.09 -10.23
N ILE A 31 -0.52 -9.80 -10.01
CA ILE A 31 0.58 -10.36 -10.79
C ILE A 31 1.44 -11.24 -9.88
N LEU A 32 2.03 -10.66 -8.84
CA LEU A 32 2.98 -11.40 -8.00
C LEU A 32 2.33 -12.58 -7.28
N CYS A 33 1.22 -12.37 -6.58
CA CYS A 33 0.57 -13.42 -5.78
C CYS A 33 0.22 -14.67 -6.62
N PRO A 34 -0.47 -14.56 -7.78
CA PRO A 34 -0.70 -15.69 -8.68
C PRO A 34 0.60 -16.39 -9.11
N SER A 35 1.62 -15.63 -9.52
CA SER A 35 2.88 -16.22 -9.98
C SER A 35 3.61 -17.02 -8.90
N ILE A 36 3.59 -16.57 -7.64
CA ILE A 36 4.25 -17.31 -6.55
C ILE A 36 3.42 -18.50 -6.07
N MET A 37 2.10 -18.49 -6.28
CA MET A 37 1.20 -19.60 -5.91
C MET A 37 1.42 -20.87 -6.74
N GLU A 38 2.17 -20.79 -7.84
CA GLU A 38 2.58 -21.96 -8.63
C GLU A 38 3.71 -22.76 -7.95
N ALA A 39 4.37 -22.18 -6.94
CA ALA A 39 5.47 -22.81 -6.23
C ALA A 39 4.99 -23.72 -5.07
N PRO A 40 5.71 -24.81 -4.77
CA PRO A 40 5.45 -25.61 -3.57
C PRO A 40 5.51 -24.76 -2.29
N ALA A 41 4.73 -25.14 -1.26
CA ALA A 41 4.52 -24.31 -0.07
C ALA A 41 5.79 -23.76 0.62
N PRO A 42 6.90 -24.52 0.75
CA PRO A 42 8.15 -23.99 1.33
C PRO A 42 8.76 -22.86 0.49
N LEU A 43 8.77 -23.01 -0.84
CA LEU A 43 9.28 -22.00 -1.76
C LEU A 43 8.35 -20.79 -1.83
N LEU A 44 7.04 -21.02 -1.87
CA LEU A 44 6.01 -19.97 -1.86
C LEU A 44 6.19 -19.04 -0.65
N ALA A 45 6.37 -19.59 0.56
CA ALA A 45 6.58 -18.79 1.77
C ALA A 45 7.85 -17.93 1.68
N LYS A 46 8.95 -18.47 1.14
CA LYS A 46 10.21 -17.72 0.95
C LYS A 46 10.08 -16.62 -0.08
N GLN A 47 9.43 -16.89 -1.21
CA GLN A 47 9.18 -15.89 -2.25
C GLN A 47 8.32 -14.75 -1.71
N TRP A 48 7.23 -15.08 -0.99
CA TRP A 48 6.42 -14.08 -0.29
C TRP A 48 7.26 -13.26 0.70
N ARG A 49 8.07 -13.90 1.56
CA ARG A 49 8.91 -13.21 2.56
C ARG A 49 9.88 -12.24 1.90
N SER A 50 10.51 -12.67 0.81
CA SER A 50 11.45 -11.87 0.02
C SER A 50 10.77 -10.64 -0.60
N ALA A 51 9.58 -10.81 -1.18
CA ALA A 51 8.79 -9.70 -1.73
C ALA A 51 8.30 -8.74 -0.64
N TRP A 52 7.75 -9.28 0.46
CA TRP A 52 7.27 -8.51 1.60
C TRP A 52 8.38 -7.65 2.22
N THR A 53 9.58 -8.21 2.36
CA THR A 53 10.73 -7.50 2.95
C THR A 53 11.14 -6.30 2.09
N LYS A 54 11.18 -6.47 0.76
CA LYS A 54 11.43 -5.37 -0.18
C LYS A 54 10.33 -4.31 -0.11
N GLY A 55 9.05 -4.73 -0.14
CA GLY A 55 7.91 -3.82 -0.04
C GLY A 55 7.88 -3.04 1.28
N ARG A 56 8.24 -3.68 2.40
CA ARG A 56 8.32 -3.05 3.73
C ARG A 56 9.41 -1.98 3.81
N ALA A 57 10.50 -2.10 3.04
CA ALA A 57 11.53 -1.07 2.99
C ALA A 57 11.08 0.18 2.20
N ILE A 58 10.23 -0.01 1.18
CA ILE A 58 9.78 1.06 0.28
C ILE A 58 8.52 1.76 0.82
N GLY A 59 7.58 1.01 1.41
CA GLY A 59 6.25 1.50 1.79
C GLY A 59 6.24 2.68 2.79
N PRO A 60 6.91 2.58 3.97
CA PRO A 60 6.84 3.63 4.97
C PRO A 60 7.34 5.01 4.49
N PRO A 61 8.50 5.12 3.78
CA PRO A 61 8.91 6.37 3.17
C PRO A 61 7.86 6.98 2.23
N LEU A 62 7.20 6.15 1.40
CA LEU A 62 6.14 6.61 0.50
C LEU A 62 4.92 7.12 1.27
N VAL A 63 4.48 6.41 2.31
CA VAL A 63 3.34 6.83 3.15
C VAL A 63 3.63 8.17 3.81
N VAL A 64 4.82 8.34 4.40
CA VAL A 64 5.21 9.60 5.06
C VAL A 64 5.27 10.73 4.03
N GLY A 65 5.94 10.51 2.90
CA GLY A 65 6.07 11.50 1.84
C GLY A 65 4.71 11.94 1.29
N LEU A 66 3.84 10.99 0.92
CA LEU A 66 2.52 11.29 0.36
C LEU A 66 1.58 11.95 1.38
N THR A 67 1.62 11.52 2.64
CA THR A 67 0.85 12.17 3.71
C THR A 67 1.29 13.62 3.89
N ALA A 68 2.60 13.88 3.90
CA ALA A 68 3.15 15.23 4.00
C ALA A 68 2.81 16.08 2.76
N THR A 69 2.92 15.53 1.55
CA THR A 69 2.59 16.23 0.31
C THR A 69 1.11 16.60 0.24
N PHE A 70 0.21 15.65 0.49
CA PHE A 70 -1.24 15.92 0.45
C PHE A 70 -1.69 16.81 1.62
N GLY A 71 -1.09 16.65 2.80
CA GLY A 71 -1.31 17.54 3.93
C GLY A 71 -0.85 18.97 3.66
N PHE A 72 0.31 19.14 3.00
CA PHE A 72 0.81 20.44 2.57
C PHE A 72 -0.13 21.10 1.55
N LEU A 73 -0.60 20.35 0.54
CA LEU A 73 -1.56 20.85 -0.44
C LEU A 73 -2.90 21.22 0.22
N ALA A 74 -3.40 20.38 1.14
CA ALA A 74 -4.61 20.69 1.90
C ALA A 74 -4.44 21.97 2.72
N PHE A 75 -3.32 22.12 3.42
CA PHE A 75 -3.02 23.33 4.19
C PHE A 75 -2.96 24.58 3.31
N HIS A 76 -2.35 24.47 2.12
CA HIS A 76 -2.33 25.55 1.15
C HIS A 76 -3.76 25.97 0.74
N GLU A 77 -4.59 25.02 0.32
CA GLU A 77 -5.99 25.28 -0.03
C GLU A 77 -6.74 25.94 1.14
N TYR A 78 -6.56 25.43 2.36
CA TYR A 78 -7.17 26.01 3.56
C TYR A 78 -6.80 27.49 3.76
N SER A 79 -5.52 27.83 3.56
CA SER A 79 -5.01 29.21 3.74
C SER A 79 -5.55 30.24 2.75
N ILE A 80 -6.13 29.80 1.63
CA ILE A 80 -6.70 30.67 0.59
C ILE A 80 -8.23 30.61 0.54
N ILE A 81 -8.87 29.88 1.46
CA ILE A 81 -10.33 29.84 1.58
C ILE A 81 -10.84 31.24 1.96
N THR A 82 -11.81 31.74 1.18
CA THR A 82 -12.59 32.94 1.47
C THR A 82 -14.07 32.55 1.64
N PRO A 83 -14.94 33.42 2.15
CA PRO A 83 -16.38 33.14 2.27
C PRO A 83 -17.08 32.74 0.96
N TYR A 84 -16.46 33.04 -0.19
CA TYR A 84 -16.97 32.70 -1.52
C TYR A 84 -16.22 31.53 -2.18
N SER A 85 -15.20 30.98 -1.51
CA SER A 85 -14.39 29.86 -2.02
C SER A 85 -15.04 28.52 -1.70
N SER A 86 -14.86 27.54 -2.59
CA SER A 86 -15.24 26.15 -2.33
C SER A 86 -14.27 25.50 -1.32
N CYS A 87 -14.81 24.81 -0.31
CA CYS A 87 -14.03 24.02 0.65
C CYS A 87 -13.74 22.59 0.16
N VAL A 88 -14.25 22.21 -1.01
CA VAL A 88 -14.11 20.85 -1.56
C VAL A 88 -12.64 20.44 -1.79
N PRO A 89 -11.76 21.25 -2.40
CA PRO A 89 -10.38 20.79 -2.66
C PRO A 89 -9.60 20.56 -1.37
N PHE A 90 -9.80 21.41 -0.35
CA PHE A 90 -9.28 21.17 1.01
C PHE A 90 -9.74 19.81 1.55
N GLY A 91 -11.05 19.54 1.53
CA GLY A 91 -11.61 18.29 2.05
C GLY A 91 -11.08 17.05 1.31
N LEU A 92 -10.96 17.12 -0.01
CA LEU A 92 -10.42 16.04 -0.84
C LEU A 92 -8.94 15.75 -0.54
N LEU A 93 -8.10 16.78 -0.43
CA LEU A 93 -6.68 16.64 -0.14
C LEU A 93 -6.43 16.19 1.31
N ALA A 94 -7.19 16.72 2.26
CA ALA A 94 -7.15 16.28 3.66
C ALA A 94 -7.59 14.81 3.78
N GLY A 95 -8.66 14.42 3.08
CA GLY A 95 -9.10 13.04 2.99
C GLY A 95 -8.05 12.13 2.36
N ALA A 96 -7.39 12.57 1.28
CA ALA A 96 -6.30 11.83 0.66
C ALA A 96 -5.13 11.58 1.62
N ALA A 97 -4.72 12.61 2.39
CA ALA A 97 -3.69 12.49 3.42
C ALA A 97 -4.10 11.53 4.55
N ALA A 98 -5.35 11.63 5.02
CA ALA A 98 -5.89 10.74 6.04
C ALA A 98 -5.92 9.28 5.58
N LEU A 99 -6.28 9.01 4.33
CA LEU A 99 -6.24 7.67 3.76
C LEU A 99 -4.81 7.14 3.67
N MET A 100 -3.82 7.95 3.27
CA MET A 100 -2.42 7.52 3.23
C MET A 100 -1.91 7.09 4.62
N ILE A 101 -2.12 7.90 5.64
CA ILE A 101 -1.67 7.54 7.00
C ILE A 101 -2.45 6.35 7.58
N SER A 102 -3.72 6.16 7.20
CA SER A 102 -4.55 5.02 7.64
C SER A 102 -4.02 3.65 7.18
N ILE A 103 -3.17 3.62 6.16
CA ILE A 103 -2.51 2.38 5.70
C ILE A 103 -1.65 1.76 6.78
N VAL A 104 -1.06 2.57 7.67
CA VAL A 104 -0.19 2.09 8.76
C VAL A 104 -0.99 1.23 9.74
N PRO A 105 -2.05 1.72 10.42
CA PRO A 105 -2.84 0.88 11.31
C PRO A 105 -3.52 -0.28 10.58
N PHE A 106 -3.97 -0.10 9.33
CA PHE A 106 -4.52 -1.20 8.54
C PHE A 106 -3.49 -2.33 8.35
N THR A 107 -2.25 -1.98 7.99
CA THR A 107 -1.19 -2.96 7.77
C THR A 107 -0.77 -3.67 9.07
N VAL A 108 -0.67 -2.94 10.18
CA VAL A 108 -0.24 -3.53 11.46
C VAL A 108 -1.32 -4.39 12.10
N LEU A 109 -2.57 -3.91 12.11
CA LEU A 109 -3.67 -4.55 12.84
C LEU A 109 -4.39 -5.61 12.01
N VAL A 110 -4.63 -5.33 10.72
CA VAL A 110 -5.42 -6.21 9.85
C VAL A 110 -4.55 -7.20 9.09
N ILE A 111 -3.48 -6.74 8.43
CA ILE A 111 -2.57 -7.61 7.67
C ILE A 111 -1.54 -8.29 8.59
N GLY A 112 -1.16 -7.64 9.69
CA GLY A 112 -0.10 -8.07 10.61
C GLY A 112 -0.18 -9.54 11.08
N PRO A 113 -1.35 -10.07 11.48
CA PRO A 113 -1.49 -11.48 11.84
C PRO A 113 -1.07 -12.43 10.71
N THR A 114 -1.54 -12.17 9.49
CA THR A 114 -1.19 -12.96 8.29
C THR A 114 0.29 -12.84 7.96
N ASN A 115 0.87 -11.63 8.05
CA ASN A 115 2.30 -11.42 7.85
C ASN A 115 3.15 -12.26 8.80
N ARG A 116 2.77 -12.33 10.09
CA ARG A 116 3.49 -13.13 11.08
C ARG A 116 3.37 -14.62 10.81
N ALA A 117 2.18 -15.09 10.42
CA ALA A 117 1.97 -16.49 10.07
C ALA A 117 2.82 -16.93 8.86
N LEU A 118 2.85 -16.11 7.79
CA LEU A 118 3.66 -16.37 6.61
C LEU A 118 5.16 -16.27 6.87
N ALA A 119 5.59 -15.31 7.70
CA ALA A 119 6.99 -15.20 8.11
C ALA A 119 7.47 -16.46 8.85
N ARG A 120 6.66 -16.99 9.77
CA ARG A 120 6.96 -18.26 10.45
C ARG A 120 7.03 -19.43 9.47
N LYS A 121 6.13 -19.51 8.47
CA LYS A 121 6.20 -20.54 7.43
C LYS A 121 7.49 -20.46 6.61
N ALA A 122 7.97 -19.26 6.31
CA ALA A 122 9.23 -19.06 5.61
C ALA A 122 10.44 -19.46 6.47
N GLU A 123 10.42 -19.16 7.78
CA GLU A 123 11.45 -19.60 8.74
C GLU A 123 11.48 -21.12 8.88
N GLU A 124 10.30 -21.75 9.04
CA GLU A 124 10.19 -23.21 9.04
C GLU A 124 10.81 -23.80 7.78
N ALA A 125 10.55 -23.22 6.60
CA ALA A 125 11.12 -23.66 5.32
C ALA A 125 12.64 -23.44 5.21
N ASP A 126 13.24 -22.55 5.99
CA ASP A 126 14.69 -22.38 6.09
C ASP A 126 15.32 -23.44 7.01
N THR A 127 14.60 -23.87 8.06
CA THR A 127 15.05 -24.90 9.00
C THR A 127 14.81 -26.34 8.51
N LEU A 128 13.78 -26.59 7.71
CA LEU A 128 13.35 -27.92 7.26
C LEU A 128 14.10 -28.43 6.02
N ALA A 129 15.38 -28.10 5.88
CA ALA A 129 16.23 -28.61 4.82
C ALA A 129 16.56 -30.13 4.94
N SER A 130 15.91 -30.91 5.81
CA SER A 130 16.34 -32.31 6.05
C SER A 130 15.31 -33.43 6.25
N LEU A 131 13.98 -33.25 6.18
CA LEU A 131 13.07 -34.41 6.34
C LEU A 131 11.86 -34.37 5.41
N MET A 132 11.95 -35.17 4.35
CA MET A 132 10.82 -35.68 3.55
C MET A 132 9.93 -36.51 4.49
N ASP A 133 8.88 -35.92 5.06
CA ASP A 133 7.68 -36.64 5.54
C ASP A 133 6.62 -35.69 6.16
N VAL A 134 6.96 -34.44 6.48
CA VAL A 134 5.99 -33.42 7.00
C VAL A 134 5.25 -32.68 5.86
N VAL A 135 5.48 -33.07 4.61
CA VAL A 135 5.18 -32.28 3.40
C VAL A 135 3.68 -32.17 3.08
N MET A 136 2.86 -33.17 3.43
CA MET A 136 1.47 -33.25 2.96
C MET A 136 0.43 -32.48 3.82
N GLU A 137 0.69 -32.22 5.11
CA GLU A 137 -0.27 -31.52 5.99
C GLU A 137 0.02 -30.01 6.09
N LYS A 138 1.25 -29.57 5.78
CA LYS A 138 1.65 -28.14 5.81
C LYS A 138 1.41 -27.38 4.50
N GLU A 139 1.17 -28.07 3.39
CA GLU A 139 1.00 -27.46 2.06
C GLU A 139 -0.28 -26.62 1.90
N SER A 140 -1.38 -27.05 2.52
CA SER A 140 -2.70 -26.40 2.38
C SER A 140 -2.78 -25.02 3.05
N ASN A 141 -2.02 -24.82 4.13
CA ASN A 141 -2.12 -23.59 4.93
C ASN A 141 -1.35 -22.42 4.28
N THR A 142 -0.20 -22.67 3.64
CA THR A 142 0.59 -21.58 3.05
C THR A 142 -0.11 -20.92 1.86
N HIS A 143 -0.70 -21.71 0.97
CA HIS A 143 -1.46 -21.19 -0.18
C HIS A 143 -2.64 -20.34 0.29
N TRP A 144 -3.42 -20.86 1.26
CA TRP A 144 -4.52 -20.11 1.87
C TRP A 144 -4.04 -18.81 2.53
N LEU A 145 -2.91 -18.83 3.25
CA LEU A 145 -2.35 -17.63 3.88
C LEU A 145 -1.95 -16.58 2.85
N VAL A 146 -1.36 -16.99 1.72
CA VAL A 146 -0.97 -16.08 0.64
C VAL A 146 -2.19 -15.51 -0.07
N ASP A 147 -3.21 -16.33 -0.33
CA ASP A 147 -4.50 -15.87 -0.89
C ASP A 147 -5.20 -14.87 0.04
N ARG A 148 -5.26 -15.18 1.34
CA ARG A 148 -5.78 -14.27 2.35
C ARG A 148 -4.98 -12.97 2.40
N TRP A 149 -3.66 -13.05 2.34
CA TRP A 149 -2.78 -11.89 2.30
C TRP A 149 -3.03 -11.05 1.04
N ALA A 150 -3.18 -11.68 -0.12
CA ALA A 150 -3.45 -11.03 -1.40
C ALA A 150 -4.78 -10.28 -1.39
N THR A 151 -5.82 -10.89 -0.80
CA THR A 151 -7.14 -10.27 -0.59
C THR A 151 -7.06 -9.04 0.31
N LEU A 152 -6.35 -9.13 1.44
CA LEU A 152 -6.18 -7.97 2.33
C LEU A 152 -5.31 -6.87 1.70
N ASN A 153 -4.29 -7.26 0.93
CA ASN A 153 -3.48 -6.32 0.16
C ASN A 153 -4.29 -5.65 -0.97
N LEU A 154 -5.32 -6.30 -1.51
CA LEU A 154 -6.23 -5.68 -2.47
C LEU A 154 -7.03 -4.54 -1.82
N VAL A 155 -7.53 -4.76 -0.60
CA VAL A 155 -8.18 -3.69 0.18
C VAL A 155 -7.20 -2.54 0.43
N ARG A 156 -5.94 -2.85 0.78
CA ARG A 156 -4.87 -1.85 0.92
C ARG A 156 -4.67 -1.06 -0.39
N ALA A 157 -4.60 -1.74 -1.52
CA ALA A 157 -4.47 -1.12 -2.83
C ALA A 157 -5.68 -0.22 -3.16
N GLY A 158 -6.89 -0.63 -2.78
CA GLY A 158 -8.11 0.17 -2.89
C GLY A 158 -8.05 1.47 -2.08
N ILE A 159 -7.57 1.40 -0.82
CA ILE A 159 -7.37 2.60 0.02
C ILE A 159 -6.35 3.56 -0.62
N LEU A 160 -5.22 3.02 -1.11
CA LEU A 160 -4.20 3.81 -1.81
C LEU A 160 -4.74 4.44 -3.10
N GLY A 161 -5.49 3.67 -3.88
CA GLY A 161 -6.14 4.14 -5.11
C GLY A 161 -7.17 5.23 -4.85
N LEU A 162 -8.00 5.07 -3.82
CA LEU A 162 -8.96 6.09 -3.40
C LEU A 162 -8.24 7.38 -2.98
N SER A 163 -7.17 7.27 -2.19
CA SER A 163 -6.35 8.44 -1.84
C SER A 163 -5.80 9.16 -3.08
N ALA A 164 -5.28 8.42 -4.06
CA ALA A 164 -4.79 8.99 -5.31
C ALA A 164 -5.90 9.70 -6.10
N VAL A 165 -7.10 9.11 -6.17
CA VAL A 165 -8.27 9.70 -6.84
C VAL A 165 -8.73 10.97 -6.13
N LEU A 166 -8.84 10.96 -4.80
CA LEU A 166 -9.21 12.15 -4.03
C LEU A 166 -8.19 13.26 -4.23
N ALA A 167 -6.89 12.95 -4.19
CA ALA A 167 -5.84 13.93 -4.44
C ALA A 167 -5.93 14.48 -5.87
N ALA A 168 -6.12 13.62 -6.89
CA ALA A 168 -6.24 14.05 -8.27
C ALA A 168 -7.45 14.98 -8.47
N TRP A 169 -8.60 14.63 -7.89
CA TRP A 169 -9.78 15.50 -7.93
C TRP A 169 -9.51 16.82 -7.22
N GLY A 170 -8.92 16.80 -6.03
CA GLY A 170 -8.59 18.01 -5.28
C GLY A 170 -7.65 18.95 -6.03
N VAL A 171 -6.79 18.41 -6.90
CA VAL A 171 -5.85 19.18 -7.73
C VAL A 171 -6.46 19.67 -9.05
N VAL A 172 -7.30 18.85 -9.72
CA VAL A 172 -7.81 19.11 -11.08
C VAL A 172 -9.19 19.79 -11.08
N GLY A 173 -9.96 19.67 -10.01
CA GLY A 173 -11.36 20.13 -9.93
C GLY A 173 -11.57 21.65 -9.99
N TYR A 174 -10.54 22.44 -10.33
CA TYR A 174 -10.54 23.90 -10.42
C TYR A 174 -9.62 24.41 -11.54
#